data_AF-A0A2V8CNA5-F1
#
_entry.id   AF-A0A2V8CNA5-F1
#
_cell.length_a   1.000
_cell.length_b   1.000
_cell.length_c   1.000
_cell.angle_alpha   90.00
_cell.angle_beta   90.00
_cell.angle_gamma   90.00
#
_symmetry.space_group_name_H-M   'P 1'
#
loop_
_entity.id
_entity.type
_entity.pdbx_description
1 polymer ?
#
loop_
_entity_poly.entity_id
_entity_poly.type
_entity_poly.pdbx_seq_one_letter_code
_entity_poly.pdbx_strand_id
1 'polypeptide(L)'
;MLDATEQGLTKLARDVARRTKKPFAASAIGLKAGKILERHKVGKHYQLTIGEGTFQWIRREEAIAAEAKLDGIYVIRTSEPAARFSAADAVRTYKSLSQVERAFRCLKGIDVLVRPIRHRTEARVPAHIFLCVLACYVEWHMRRAFAPQPTASAKAKKATHTTPDGLPVHSFESLIAELASRARNTYRLKSDESKLTFKQIPAPTPIQRRAYELLGLLPVEGT
;
A
#
# COMPACT_ATOMS: atom_id res chain seq x y z
N MET A 1 -3.00 18.58 -16.86
CA MET A 1 -3.39 18.46 -15.43
C MET A 1 -4.45 19.49 -15.06
N LEU A 2 -4.31 20.74 -15.51
CA LEU A 2 -5.31 21.79 -15.32
C LEU A 2 -6.68 21.42 -15.92
N ASP A 3 -6.74 20.95 -17.16
CA ASP A 3 -8.01 20.60 -17.84
C ASP A 3 -8.83 19.54 -17.07
N ALA A 4 -8.16 18.54 -16.50
CA ALA A 4 -8.82 17.51 -15.70
C ALA A 4 -9.40 18.08 -14.39
N THR A 5 -8.71 19.03 -13.78
CA THR A 5 -9.19 19.76 -12.60
C THR A 5 -10.38 20.66 -12.96
N GLU A 6 -10.31 21.39 -14.07
CA GLU A 6 -11.39 22.26 -14.55
C GLU A 6 -12.65 21.47 -14.88
N GLN A 7 -12.53 20.30 -15.51
CA GLN A 7 -13.67 19.39 -15.73
C GLN A 7 -14.33 18.97 -14.41
N GLY A 8 -13.52 18.65 -13.38
CA GLY A 8 -14.00 18.31 -12.04
C GLY A 8 -14.72 19.47 -11.36
N LEU A 9 -14.13 20.68 -11.37
CA LEU A 9 -14.71 21.88 -10.78
C LEU A 9 -15.99 22.31 -11.51
N THR A 10 -16.02 22.21 -12.84
CA THR A 10 -17.20 22.49 -13.67
C THR A 10 -18.34 21.51 -13.37
N LYS A 11 -18.03 20.24 -13.16
CA LYS A 11 -19.02 19.24 -12.74
C LYS A 11 -19.57 19.56 -11.35
N LEU A 12 -18.70 19.94 -10.40
CA LEU A 12 -19.12 20.35 -9.05
C LEU A 12 -20.02 21.59 -9.09
N ALA A 13 -19.68 22.60 -9.89
CA ALA A 13 -20.49 23.80 -10.07
C ALA A 13 -21.91 23.46 -10.59
N ARG A 14 -22.00 22.59 -11.61
CA ARG A 14 -23.28 22.09 -12.13
C ARG A 14 -24.09 21.33 -11.08
N ASP A 15 -23.44 20.47 -10.29
CA ASP A 15 -24.11 19.70 -9.25
C ASP A 15 -24.62 20.56 -8.10
N VAL A 16 -23.90 21.64 -7.75
CA VAL A 16 -24.35 22.63 -6.77
C VAL A 16 -25.54 23.43 -7.31
N ALA A 17 -25.43 23.95 -8.54
CA ALA A 17 -26.49 24.74 -9.18
C ALA A 17 -27.79 23.96 -9.38
N ARG A 18 -27.72 22.65 -9.69
CA ARG A 18 -28.89 21.79 -9.89
C ARG A 18 -29.72 21.59 -8.61
N ARG A 19 -29.13 21.72 -7.43
CA ARG A 19 -29.74 21.31 -6.16
C ARG A 19 -30.37 22.48 -5.42
N THR A 20 -31.53 22.94 -5.90
CA THR A 20 -32.24 24.12 -5.36
C THR A 20 -33.10 23.84 -4.12
N LYS A 21 -33.73 22.66 -4.00
CA LYS A 21 -34.62 22.34 -2.85
C LYS A 21 -33.90 22.05 -1.52
N LYS A 22 -32.68 21.49 -1.58
CA LYS A 22 -31.82 21.22 -0.42
C LYS A 22 -30.38 21.56 -0.80
N PRO A 23 -29.99 22.85 -0.74
CA PRO A 23 -28.66 23.31 -1.14
C PRO A 23 -27.56 22.57 -0.38
N PHE A 24 -26.37 22.51 -0.97
CA PHE A 24 -25.21 22.02 -0.24
C PHE A 24 -24.72 23.07 0.75
N ALA A 25 -24.41 22.62 1.97
CA ALA A 25 -23.68 23.43 2.95
C ALA A 25 -22.31 23.85 2.40
N ALA A 26 -21.85 25.05 2.74
CA ALA A 26 -20.56 25.57 2.26
C ALA A 26 -19.39 24.62 2.61
N SER A 27 -19.43 24.00 3.80
CA SER A 27 -18.43 23.02 4.25
C SER A 27 -18.39 21.77 3.36
N ALA A 28 -19.54 21.27 2.91
CA ALA A 28 -19.64 20.11 2.04
C ALA A 28 -19.12 20.39 0.63
N ILE A 29 -19.36 21.60 0.12
CA ILE A 29 -18.80 22.08 -1.16
C ILE A 29 -17.27 22.19 -1.03
N GLY A 30 -16.78 22.80 0.05
CA GLY A 30 -15.35 22.93 0.35
C GLY A 30 -14.62 21.59 0.38
N LEU A 31 -15.16 20.58 1.07
CA LEU A 31 -14.57 19.23 1.11
C LEU A 31 -14.49 18.58 -0.27
N LYS A 32 -15.52 18.74 -1.11
CA LYS A 32 -15.54 18.19 -2.48
C LYS A 32 -14.54 18.91 -3.39
N ALA A 33 -14.52 20.24 -3.35
CA ALA A 33 -13.58 21.04 -4.12
C ALA A 33 -12.13 20.75 -3.71
N GLY A 34 -11.86 20.66 -2.40
CA GLY A 34 -10.57 20.29 -1.84
C GLY A 34 -10.07 18.94 -2.35
N LYS A 35 -10.92 17.90 -2.34
CA LYS A 35 -10.56 16.58 -2.90
C LYS A 35 -10.21 16.62 -4.39
N ILE A 36 -10.91 17.43 -5.18
CA ILE A 36 -10.64 17.59 -6.62
C ILE A 36 -9.27 18.27 -6.83
N LEU A 37 -9.02 19.36 -6.10
CA LEU A 37 -7.75 20.10 -6.18
C LEU A 37 -6.57 19.26 -5.69
N GLU A 38 -6.76 18.50 -4.60
CA GLU A 38 -5.70 17.69 -4.00
C GLU A 38 -5.27 16.51 -4.88
N ARG A 39 -6.20 15.93 -5.64
CA ARG A 39 -5.91 14.84 -6.58
C ARG A 39 -4.85 15.22 -7.62
N HIS A 40 -4.84 16.48 -8.04
CA HIS A 40 -3.94 16.98 -9.07
C HIS A 40 -2.88 17.96 -8.56
N LYS A 41 -2.91 18.30 -7.25
CA LYS A 41 -1.93 19.17 -6.56
C LYS A 41 -1.77 20.56 -7.20
N VAL A 42 -2.82 21.07 -7.85
CA VAL A 42 -2.86 22.36 -8.57
C VAL A 42 -3.69 23.43 -7.85
N GLY A 43 -3.99 23.25 -6.57
CA GLY A 43 -4.91 24.13 -5.82
C GLY A 43 -4.52 25.62 -5.82
N LYS A 44 -3.22 25.92 -5.86
CA LYS A 44 -2.68 27.29 -5.91
C LYS A 44 -3.09 28.11 -7.14
N HIS A 45 -3.51 27.44 -8.22
CA HIS A 45 -3.88 28.06 -9.49
C HIS A 45 -5.34 28.50 -9.58
N TYR A 46 -6.16 28.16 -8.59
CA TYR A 46 -7.59 28.43 -8.61
C TYR A 46 -8.01 29.24 -7.39
N GLN A 47 -8.87 30.22 -7.62
CA GLN A 47 -9.59 30.91 -6.57
C GLN A 47 -11.01 30.34 -6.51
N LEU A 48 -11.42 29.89 -5.33
CA LEU A 48 -12.75 29.33 -5.10
C LEU A 48 -13.58 30.33 -4.29
N THR A 49 -14.78 30.61 -4.77
CA THR A 49 -15.81 31.34 -4.02
C THR A 49 -16.88 30.34 -3.62
N ILE A 50 -16.98 30.08 -2.32
CA ILE A 50 -17.88 29.07 -1.75
C ILE A 50 -18.86 29.76 -0.82
N GLY A 51 -20.15 29.61 -1.10
CA GLY A 51 -21.23 30.02 -0.21
C GLY A 51 -22.24 28.89 -0.03
N GLU A 52 -23.29 29.15 0.74
CA GLU A 52 -24.40 28.23 0.92
C GLU A 52 -25.13 28.04 -0.41
N GLY A 53 -25.05 26.83 -1.00
CA GLY A 53 -25.63 26.54 -2.32
C GLY A 53 -24.98 27.25 -3.50
N THR A 54 -23.88 27.97 -3.32
CA THR A 54 -23.19 28.69 -4.39
C THR A 54 -21.72 28.26 -4.49
N PHE A 55 -21.28 27.98 -5.72
CA PHE A 55 -19.91 27.59 -6.00
C PHE A 55 -19.45 28.22 -7.30
N GLN A 56 -18.43 29.05 -7.22
CA GLN A 56 -17.75 29.64 -8.37
C GLN A 56 -16.25 29.44 -8.24
N TRP A 57 -15.57 29.40 -9.38
CA TRP A 57 -14.13 29.26 -9.42
C TRP A 57 -13.57 30.12 -10.56
N ILE A 58 -12.39 30.68 -10.32
CA ILE A 58 -11.67 31.50 -11.30
C ILE A 58 -10.24 30.98 -11.39
N ARG A 59 -9.72 30.95 -12.61
CA ARG A 59 -8.34 30.62 -12.91
C ARG A 59 -7.44 31.82 -12.62
N ARG A 60 -6.39 31.63 -11.84
CA ARG A 60 -5.37 32.66 -11.55
C ARG A 60 -4.31 32.62 -12.65
N GLU A 61 -4.59 33.25 -13.79
CA GLU A 61 -3.73 33.22 -14.97
C GLU A 61 -2.30 33.70 -14.68
N GLU A 62 -2.14 34.72 -13.84
CA GLU A 62 -0.82 35.23 -13.45
C GLU A 62 0.02 34.20 -12.69
N ALA A 63 -0.60 33.46 -11.76
CA ALA A 63 0.08 32.42 -10.99
C ALA A 63 0.47 31.23 -11.88
N ILE A 64 -0.38 30.90 -12.86
CA ILE A 64 -0.09 29.85 -13.85
C ILE A 64 1.03 30.27 -14.79
N ALA A 65 1.01 31.52 -15.26
CA ALA A 65 2.05 32.06 -16.13
C ALA A 65 3.40 32.21 -15.40
N ALA A 66 3.39 32.61 -14.13
CA ALA A 66 4.59 32.68 -13.30
C ALA A 66 5.19 31.30 -13.04
N GLU A 67 4.36 30.30 -12.77
CA GLU A 67 4.82 28.92 -12.60
C GLU A 67 5.32 28.31 -13.90
N ALA A 68 4.65 28.56 -15.02
CA ALA A 68 5.12 28.13 -16.35
C ALA A 68 6.49 28.71 -16.72
N LYS A 69 6.85 29.90 -16.18
CA LYS A 69 8.20 30.48 -16.34
C LYS A 69 9.26 29.81 -15.44
N LEU A 70 8.84 29.21 -14.33
CA LEU A 70 9.69 28.52 -13.36
C LEU A 70 9.74 27.00 -13.59
N ASP A 71 8.89 26.48 -14.48
CA ASP A 71 8.90 25.10 -14.91
C ASP A 71 10.22 24.79 -15.65
N GLY A 72 11.22 24.35 -14.87
CA GLY A 72 12.43 23.78 -15.42
C GLY A 72 12.12 22.53 -16.24
N ILE A 73 12.95 22.25 -17.24
CA ILE A 73 12.78 21.05 -18.09
C ILE A 73 13.19 19.82 -17.29
N TYR A 74 12.25 18.93 -17.03
CA TYR A 74 12.50 17.64 -16.39
C TYR A 74 12.60 16.53 -17.45
N VAL A 75 13.81 16.11 -17.80
CA VAL A 75 14.03 15.05 -18.80
C VAL A 75 14.19 13.69 -18.12
N ILE A 76 13.30 12.75 -18.43
CA ILE A 76 13.43 11.35 -18.03
C ILE A 76 13.97 10.57 -19.23
N ARG A 77 15.17 10.00 -19.08
CA ARG A 77 15.78 9.11 -20.08
C ARG A 77 15.66 7.66 -19.62
N THR A 78 15.23 6.79 -20.51
CA THR A 78 15.17 5.33 -20.30
C THR A 78 15.84 4.61 -21.47
N SER A 79 16.39 3.42 -21.21
CA SER A 79 16.92 2.51 -22.24
C SER A 79 15.84 1.64 -22.87
N GLU A 80 14.61 1.65 -22.32
CA GLU A 80 13.51 0.83 -22.81
C GLU A 80 12.96 1.32 -24.16
N PRO A 81 12.68 0.43 -25.13
CA PRO A 81 12.08 0.80 -26.40
C PRO A 81 10.67 1.37 -26.23
N ALA A 82 10.33 2.42 -26.99
CA ALA A 82 9.02 3.09 -26.95
C ALA A 82 7.83 2.15 -27.22
N ALA A 83 8.05 1.07 -27.99
CA ALA A 83 7.03 0.06 -28.29
C ALA A 83 6.58 -0.76 -27.06
N ARG A 84 7.44 -0.86 -26.02
CA ARG A 84 7.16 -1.60 -24.78
C ARG A 84 6.93 -0.68 -23.59
N PHE A 85 7.46 0.54 -23.63
CA PHE A 85 7.42 1.46 -22.51
C PHE A 85 7.21 2.89 -22.99
N SER A 86 5.98 3.39 -22.81
CA SER A 86 5.64 4.73 -23.29
C SER A 86 6.31 5.82 -22.45
N ALA A 87 6.42 7.03 -23.01
CA ALA A 87 6.89 8.19 -22.25
C ALA A 87 6.04 8.46 -21.00
N ALA A 88 4.72 8.22 -21.09
CA ALA A 88 3.82 8.36 -19.96
C ALA A 88 4.12 7.32 -18.86
N ASP A 89 4.43 6.08 -19.24
CA ASP A 89 4.78 5.01 -18.30
C ASP A 89 6.15 5.23 -17.65
N ALA A 90 7.10 5.80 -18.38
CA ALA A 90 8.38 6.23 -17.83
C ALA A 90 8.20 7.29 -16.74
N VAL A 91 7.36 8.30 -17.00
CA VAL A 91 7.05 9.35 -16.01
C VAL A 91 6.30 8.76 -14.81
N ARG A 92 5.30 7.89 -15.02
CA ARG A 92 4.56 7.24 -13.93
C ARG A 92 5.46 6.39 -13.06
N THR A 93 6.31 5.58 -13.67
CA THR A 93 7.25 4.68 -12.96
C THR A 93 8.27 5.49 -12.19
N TYR A 94 8.87 6.52 -12.80
CA TYR A 94 9.78 7.43 -12.10
C TYR A 94 9.11 8.10 -10.89
N LYS A 95 7.87 8.58 -11.06
CA LYS A 95 7.08 9.21 -9.99
C LYS A 95 6.49 8.21 -8.98
N SER A 96 6.61 6.90 -9.21
CA SER A 96 6.18 5.87 -8.26
C SER A 96 7.19 5.61 -7.14
N LEU A 97 8.09 6.57 -6.89
CA LEU A 97 9.14 6.55 -5.86
C LEU A 97 8.63 6.14 -4.46
N SER A 98 7.36 6.43 -4.16
CA SER A 98 6.70 6.03 -2.92
C SER A 98 6.65 4.51 -2.71
N GLN A 99 6.66 3.69 -3.77
CA GLN A 99 6.78 2.23 -3.65
C GLN A 99 8.17 1.82 -3.18
N VAL A 100 9.20 2.49 -3.69
CA VAL A 100 10.61 2.26 -3.31
C VAL A 100 10.84 2.73 -1.87
N GLU A 101 10.35 3.91 -1.51
CA GLU A 101 10.39 4.41 -0.13
C GLU A 101 9.66 3.49 0.84
N ARG A 102 8.54 2.90 0.43
CA ARG A 102 7.82 1.91 1.23
C ARG A 102 8.67 0.67 1.45
N ALA A 103 9.35 0.14 0.43
CA ALA A 103 10.26 -0.99 0.57
C ALA A 103 11.42 -0.66 1.53
N PHE A 104 12.02 0.53 1.41
CA PHE A 104 13.05 0.98 2.35
C PHE A 104 12.53 1.20 3.78
N ARG A 105 11.25 1.60 3.93
CA ARG A 105 10.60 1.75 5.24
C ARG A 105 10.28 0.41 5.89
N CYS A 106 9.81 -0.59 5.12
CA CYS A 106 9.64 -1.97 5.61
C CYS A 106 10.98 -2.54 6.10
N LEU A 107 12.05 -2.31 5.33
CA LEU A 107 13.41 -2.72 5.68
C LEU A 107 13.89 -2.06 6.99
N LYS A 108 13.75 -0.72 7.11
CA LYS A 108 14.33 0.03 8.22
C LYS A 108 13.48 0.06 9.50
N GLY A 109 12.16 -0.10 9.42
CA GLY A 109 11.28 0.41 10.48
C GLY A 109 10.20 -0.53 11.01
N ILE A 110 9.37 -1.11 10.14
CA ILE A 110 8.03 -1.58 10.56
C ILE A 110 7.93 -3.11 10.59
N ASP A 111 8.48 -3.81 9.60
CA ASP A 111 8.20 -5.24 9.41
C ASP A 111 9.44 -6.13 9.63
N VAL A 112 10.61 -5.73 9.09
CA VAL A 112 11.85 -6.53 9.19
C VAL A 112 12.77 -6.06 10.33
N LEU A 113 12.50 -4.88 10.89
CA LEU A 113 13.22 -4.28 12.04
C LEU A 113 14.75 -4.37 11.90
N VAL A 114 15.30 -3.83 10.81
CA VAL A 114 16.73 -3.50 10.71
C VAL A 114 17.05 -2.34 11.66
N ARG A 115 16.98 -2.60 12.97
CA ARG A 115 17.56 -1.71 13.97
C ARG A 115 19.08 -1.62 13.76
N PRO A 116 19.79 -0.70 14.42
CA PRO A 116 21.26 -0.72 14.41
C PRO A 116 21.81 -2.02 15.03
N ILE A 117 22.02 -3.05 14.22
CA ILE A 117 22.76 -4.24 14.58
C ILE A 117 24.23 -3.95 14.25
N ARG A 118 25.03 -3.75 15.31
CA ARG A 118 26.45 -3.44 15.16
C ARG A 118 27.22 -4.71 14.82
N HIS A 119 27.60 -4.87 13.56
CA HIS A 119 28.49 -5.96 13.13
C HIS A 119 29.95 -5.59 13.43
N ARG A 120 30.71 -6.56 13.94
CA ARG A 120 32.16 -6.40 14.25
C ARG A 120 33.08 -7.07 13.23
N THR A 121 32.52 -7.76 12.25
CA THR A 121 33.26 -8.51 11.23
C THR A 121 32.66 -8.17 9.88
N GLU A 122 33.51 -7.93 8.89
CA GLU A 122 33.10 -7.49 7.55
C GLU A 122 32.08 -8.43 6.93
N ALA A 123 32.31 -9.75 6.96
CA ALA A 123 31.42 -10.76 6.38
C ALA A 123 29.98 -10.75 6.94
N ARG A 124 29.76 -10.23 8.16
CA ARG A 124 28.43 -10.19 8.77
C ARG A 124 27.55 -9.06 8.22
N VAL A 125 28.17 -7.99 7.69
CA VAL A 125 27.46 -6.86 7.08
C VAL A 125 26.71 -7.28 5.80
N PRO A 126 27.36 -7.85 4.77
CA PRO A 126 26.65 -8.27 3.56
C PRO A 126 25.68 -9.42 3.85
N ALA A 127 25.99 -10.33 4.77
CA ALA A 127 25.08 -11.38 5.19
C ALA A 127 23.79 -10.82 5.82
N HIS A 128 23.91 -9.81 6.69
CA HIS A 128 22.74 -9.16 7.27
C HIS A 128 21.91 -8.42 6.23
N ILE A 129 22.54 -7.63 5.37
CA ILE A 129 21.85 -6.93 4.27
C ILE A 129 21.11 -7.93 3.38
N PHE A 130 21.76 -9.03 3.01
CA PHE A 130 21.15 -10.10 2.21
C PHE A 130 19.90 -10.68 2.88
N LEU A 131 19.99 -11.03 4.18
CA LEU A 131 18.85 -11.54 4.94
C LEU A 131 17.69 -10.54 5.01
N CYS A 132 17.99 -9.25 5.16
CA CYS A 132 16.96 -8.22 5.23
C CYS A 132 16.28 -7.99 3.87
N VAL A 133 17.04 -8.00 2.78
CA VAL A 133 16.48 -7.95 1.41
C VAL A 133 15.62 -9.19 1.13
N LEU A 134 16.09 -10.37 1.53
CA LEU A 134 15.33 -11.62 1.40
C LEU A 134 14.03 -11.58 2.20
N ALA A 135 14.08 -11.10 3.45
CA ALA A 135 12.89 -10.94 4.29
C ALA A 135 11.87 -9.99 3.65
N CYS A 136 12.32 -8.82 3.14
CA CYS A 136 11.44 -7.90 2.42
C CYS A 136 10.82 -8.53 1.16
N TYR A 137 11.58 -9.37 0.45
CA TYR A 137 11.08 -10.07 -0.73
C TYR A 137 9.99 -11.10 -0.38
N VAL A 138 10.22 -11.89 0.67
CA VAL A 138 9.24 -12.84 1.19
C VAL A 138 7.98 -12.12 1.66
N GLU A 139 8.13 -11.03 2.44
CA GLU A 139 7.02 -10.21 2.91
C GLU A 139 6.19 -9.65 1.75
N TRP A 140 6.85 -9.16 0.69
CA TRP A 140 6.17 -8.67 -0.51
C TRP A 140 5.31 -9.75 -1.17
N HIS A 141 5.86 -10.96 -1.34
CA HIS A 141 5.11 -12.11 -1.87
C HIS A 141 3.93 -12.47 -1.00
N MET A 142 4.11 -12.50 0.33
CA MET A 142 3.04 -12.79 1.27
C MET A 142 1.93 -11.74 1.21
N ARG A 143 2.26 -10.44 1.18
CA ARG A 143 1.27 -9.37 1.03
C ARG A 143 0.49 -9.47 -0.27
N ARG A 144 1.14 -9.91 -1.35
CA ARG A 144 0.49 -10.13 -2.65
C ARG A 144 -0.44 -11.34 -2.61
N ALA A 145 0.00 -12.46 -2.04
CA ALA A 145 -0.79 -13.68 -1.91
C ALA A 145 -2.02 -13.49 -0.99
N PHE A 146 -1.85 -12.73 0.09
CA PHE A 146 -2.90 -12.43 1.06
C PHE A 146 -3.69 -11.16 0.72
N ALA A 147 -3.49 -10.59 -0.46
CA ALA A 147 -4.18 -9.37 -0.86
C ALA A 147 -5.70 -9.60 -0.87
N PRO A 148 -6.49 -8.70 -0.24
CA PRO A 148 -7.94 -8.88 -0.19
C PRO A 148 -8.51 -8.77 -1.61
N GLN A 149 -9.19 -9.83 -2.06
CA GLN A 149 -9.98 -9.75 -3.28
C GLN A 149 -11.23 -8.92 -3.00
N PRO A 150 -11.54 -7.89 -3.81
CA PRO A 150 -12.73 -7.07 -3.64
C PRO A 150 -13.97 -7.87 -4.05
N THR A 151 -14.44 -8.73 -3.17
CA THR A 151 -15.70 -9.46 -3.33
C THR A 151 -16.80 -8.81 -2.50
N ALA A 152 -18.06 -9.08 -2.85
CA ALA A 152 -19.23 -8.63 -2.07
C ALA A 152 -19.16 -9.03 -0.59
N SER A 153 -18.34 -10.03 -0.25
CA SER A 153 -18.09 -10.53 1.11
C SER A 153 -17.31 -9.56 2.01
N ALA A 154 -16.72 -8.47 1.48
CA ALA A 154 -15.95 -7.53 2.29
C ALA A 154 -16.81 -6.84 3.38
N LYS A 155 -18.08 -6.55 3.08
CA LYS A 155 -19.03 -6.01 4.06
C LYS A 155 -19.42 -7.05 5.12
N ALA A 156 -19.64 -8.30 4.72
CA ALA A 156 -19.98 -9.40 5.64
C ALA A 156 -18.83 -9.71 6.62
N LYS A 157 -17.58 -9.83 6.11
CA LYS A 157 -16.38 -10.03 6.94
C LYS A 157 -16.18 -8.95 8.00
N LYS A 158 -16.52 -7.70 7.67
CA LYS A 158 -16.43 -6.57 8.61
C LYS A 158 -17.50 -6.64 9.71
N ALA A 159 -18.67 -7.21 9.41
CA ALA A 159 -19.74 -7.38 10.39
C ALA A 159 -19.51 -8.58 11.31
N THR A 160 -19.00 -9.70 10.77
CA THR A 160 -18.87 -10.97 11.50
C THR A 160 -17.47 -11.24 12.05
N HIS A 161 -16.46 -10.46 11.64
CA HIS A 161 -15.04 -10.71 11.96
C HIS A 161 -14.54 -12.11 11.57
N THR A 162 -15.26 -12.79 10.69
CA THR A 162 -14.97 -14.14 10.20
C THR A 162 -14.88 -14.16 8.69
N THR A 163 -14.02 -15.04 8.18
CA THR A 163 -13.90 -15.35 6.76
C THR A 163 -14.99 -16.33 6.33
N PRO A 164 -15.26 -16.48 5.02
CA PRO A 164 -16.18 -17.50 4.49
C PRO A 164 -15.85 -18.92 4.97
N ASP A 165 -14.56 -19.19 5.21
CA ASP A 165 -14.04 -20.46 5.71
C ASP A 165 -14.20 -20.61 7.24
N GLY A 166 -14.90 -19.69 7.91
CA GLY A 166 -15.13 -19.69 9.36
C GLY A 166 -13.94 -19.24 10.21
N LEU A 167 -12.81 -18.87 9.60
CA LEU A 167 -11.60 -18.43 10.30
C LEU A 167 -11.68 -16.94 10.72
N PRO A 168 -11.05 -16.54 11.83
CA PRO A 168 -11.00 -15.14 12.25
C PRO A 168 -10.29 -14.26 11.20
N VAL A 169 -10.73 -13.00 11.09
CA VAL A 169 -10.09 -12.02 10.20
C VAL A 169 -8.81 -11.48 10.85
N HIS A 170 -7.69 -11.54 10.14
CA HIS A 170 -6.39 -11.05 10.59
C HIS A 170 -5.97 -9.77 9.86
N SER A 171 -5.25 -8.90 10.57
CA SER A 171 -4.36 -7.94 9.92
C SER A 171 -3.12 -8.68 9.41
N PHE A 172 -2.34 -8.07 8.52
CA PHE A 172 -1.09 -8.70 8.10
C PHE A 172 -0.16 -8.98 9.29
N GLU A 173 -0.08 -8.04 10.24
CA GLU A 173 0.71 -8.19 11.47
C GLU A 173 0.25 -9.36 12.34
N SER A 174 -1.06 -9.48 12.61
CA SER A 174 -1.57 -10.58 13.45
C SER A 174 -1.48 -11.93 12.73
N LEU A 175 -1.52 -11.95 11.40
CA LEU A 175 -1.27 -13.16 10.62
C LEU A 175 0.19 -13.60 10.71
N ILE A 176 1.15 -12.67 10.62
CA ILE A 176 2.57 -12.98 10.80
C ILE A 176 2.83 -13.51 12.22
N ALA A 177 2.20 -12.94 13.24
CA ALA A 177 2.32 -13.44 14.62
C ALA A 177 1.80 -14.88 14.77
N GLU A 178 0.66 -15.22 14.16
CA GLU A 178 0.13 -16.58 14.14
C GLU A 178 1.07 -17.56 13.40
N LEU A 179 1.62 -17.16 12.26
CA LEU A 179 2.59 -17.97 11.51
C LEU A 179 3.89 -18.18 12.29
N ALA A 180 4.36 -17.15 13.01
CA ALA A 180 5.58 -17.20 13.81
C ALA A 180 5.51 -18.20 14.98
N SER A 181 4.31 -18.58 15.42
CA SER A 181 4.13 -19.58 16.48
C SER A 181 4.54 -21.00 16.07
N ARG A 182 4.63 -21.28 14.76
CA ARG A 182 5.06 -22.59 14.24
C ARG A 182 6.59 -22.68 14.18
N ALA A 183 7.20 -23.18 15.25
CA ALA A 183 8.64 -23.38 15.35
C ALA A 183 9.05 -24.87 15.34
N ARG A 184 10.27 -25.16 14.88
CA ARG A 184 10.90 -26.47 15.04
C ARG A 184 11.45 -26.58 16.47
N ASN A 185 10.87 -27.46 17.26
CA ASN A 185 11.29 -27.70 18.64
C ASN A 185 12.33 -28.82 18.68
N THR A 186 13.39 -28.63 19.48
CA THR A 186 14.40 -29.67 19.72
C THR A 186 14.25 -30.14 21.17
N TYR A 187 13.92 -31.41 21.33
CA TYR A 187 13.77 -32.04 22.64
C TYR A 187 15.05 -32.76 23.01
N ARG A 188 15.40 -32.70 24.29
CA ARG A 188 16.50 -33.47 24.88
C ARG A 188 15.92 -34.29 26.02
N LEU A 189 16.09 -35.60 25.96
CA LEU A 189 15.69 -36.49 27.04
C LEU A 189 16.67 -36.33 28.20
N LYS A 190 16.15 -36.15 29.42
CA LYS A 190 16.97 -35.97 30.63
C LYS A 190 17.54 -37.28 31.20
N SER A 191 16.99 -38.43 30.81
CA SER A 191 17.10 -39.67 31.56
C SER A 191 18.02 -40.72 30.93
N ASP A 192 19.04 -40.33 30.18
CA ASP A 192 19.96 -41.31 29.62
C ASP A 192 21.34 -40.68 29.42
N GLU A 193 22.41 -41.43 29.69
CA GLU A 193 23.79 -41.01 29.39
C GLU A 193 23.99 -40.75 27.89
N SER A 194 23.07 -41.25 27.08
CA SER A 194 22.94 -40.93 25.66
C SER A 194 22.41 -39.49 25.49
N LYS A 195 23.23 -38.61 24.87
CA LYS A 195 22.87 -37.23 24.50
C LYS A 195 21.86 -37.17 23.35
N LEU A 196 20.80 -37.98 23.40
CA LEU A 196 19.84 -38.10 22.31
C LEU A 196 18.99 -36.83 22.19
N THR A 197 18.92 -36.29 20.98
CA THR A 197 18.07 -35.15 20.65
C THR A 197 17.17 -35.50 19.48
N PHE A 198 15.90 -35.12 19.56
CA PHE A 198 14.97 -35.26 18.44
C PHE A 198 14.29 -33.92 18.14
N LYS A 199 13.99 -33.70 16.86
CA LYS A 199 13.40 -32.47 16.33
C LYS A 199 11.95 -32.74 15.96
N GLN A 200 11.03 -31.89 16.40
CA GLN A 200 9.62 -31.96 16.03
C GLN A 200 9.18 -30.63 15.41
N ILE A 201 8.34 -30.71 14.39
CA ILE A 201 7.62 -29.55 13.86
C ILE A 201 6.13 -29.80 14.14
N PRO A 202 5.45 -28.96 14.93
CA PRO A 202 4.03 -29.09 15.18
C PRO A 202 3.20 -29.05 13.89
N ALA A 203 2.09 -29.78 13.89
CA ALA A 203 1.08 -29.68 12.84
C ALA A 203 0.56 -28.23 12.78
N PRO A 204 0.30 -27.68 11.57
CA PRO A 204 -0.14 -26.30 11.45
C PRO A 204 -1.56 -26.13 12.00
N THR A 205 -1.81 -25.00 12.66
CA THR A 205 -3.18 -24.57 13.04
C THR A 205 -4.04 -24.40 11.78
N PRO A 206 -5.38 -24.40 11.87
CA PRO A 206 -6.25 -24.16 10.71
C PRO A 206 -5.91 -22.86 9.96
N ILE A 207 -5.56 -21.80 10.68
CA ILE A 207 -5.16 -20.51 10.11
C ILE A 207 -3.82 -20.63 9.39
N GLN A 208 -2.83 -21.27 10.00
CA GLN A 208 -1.51 -21.50 9.38
C GLN A 208 -1.63 -22.34 8.12
N ARG A 209 -2.45 -23.41 8.14
CA ARG A 209 -2.69 -24.27 6.98
C ARG A 209 -3.26 -23.46 5.82
N ARG A 210 -4.31 -22.67 6.07
CA ARG A 210 -4.92 -21.81 5.06
C ARG A 210 -3.95 -20.79 4.49
N ALA A 211 -3.11 -20.19 5.32
CA ALA A 211 -2.06 -19.28 4.87
C ALA A 211 -1.03 -19.97 3.97
N TYR A 212 -0.61 -21.19 4.29
CA TYR A 212 0.32 -21.96 3.46
C TYR A 212 -0.29 -22.41 2.12
N GLU A 213 -1.58 -22.75 2.08
CA GLU A 213 -2.31 -23.00 0.83
C GLU A 213 -2.32 -21.78 -0.09
N LEU A 214 -2.62 -20.59 0.46
CA LEU A 214 -2.62 -19.33 -0.31
C LEU A 214 -1.23 -18.96 -0.84
N LEU A 215 -0.17 -19.39 -0.16
CA LEU A 215 1.21 -19.25 -0.61
C LEU A 215 1.65 -20.35 -1.60
N GLY A 216 0.81 -21.36 -1.87
CA GLY A 216 1.16 -22.51 -2.69
C GLY A 216 2.22 -23.43 -2.05
N LEU A 217 2.38 -23.36 -0.73
CA LEU A 217 3.38 -24.14 0.03
C LEU A 217 2.84 -25.47 0.57
N LEU A 218 1.53 -25.70 0.44
CA LEU A 218 0.86 -26.98 0.66
C LEU A 218 -0.06 -27.26 -0.53
N PRO A 219 -0.23 -28.53 -0.96
CA PRO A 219 -1.25 -28.88 -1.92
C PRO A 219 -2.63 -28.51 -1.34
N VAL A 220 -3.43 -27.79 -2.12
CA VAL A 220 -4.82 -27.48 -1.75
C VAL A 220 -5.62 -28.77 -1.94
N GLU A 221 -6.11 -29.37 -0.85
CA GLU A 221 -7.07 -30.47 -0.97
C GLU A 221 -8.41 -29.90 -1.43
N GLY A 222 -8.77 -30.15 -2.70
CA GLY A 222 -10.11 -29.93 -3.23
C GLY A 222 -10.26 -28.71 -4.13
N THR A 223 -10.26 -28.95 -5.45
CA THR A 223 -11.10 -28.25 -6.43
C THR A 223 -12.24 -29.15 -6.83
#